data_AF-A0A9N9ID57-F1
#
_entry.id   AF-A0A9N9ID57-F1
#
_cell.length_a   1.000
_cell.length_b   1.000
_cell.length_c   1.000
_cell.angle_alpha   90.00
_cell.angle_beta   90.00
_cell.angle_gamma   90.00
#
_symmetry.space_group_name_H-M   'P 1'
#
loop_
_entity.id
_entity.type
_entity.pdbx_description
1 polymer ?
#
loop_
_entity_poly.entity_id
_entity_poly.type
_entity_poly.pdbx_seq_one_letter_code
_entity_poly.pdbx_strand_id
1 'polypeptide(L)'
;LAAEMVEEQYDLQLKRPFIYPRLHYKGNVEERSVVIPKRKDLLITEIPSRPSTQKIYDKVDPKSTVNTTAAKQPEYIIANDRKDNKDYLIISIETPSMDSKFLQQTIIDIEPLRLILHSPDKYSLDIPLPFQVDITTATAKFVNPKKRFVIRANRT
;
A
#
# COMPACT_ATOMS: atom_id res chain seq x y z
N LEU A 1 4.02 -30.75 -17.70
CA LEU A 1 3.10 -31.89 -17.81
C LEU A 1 3.49 -32.88 -18.90
N ALA A 2 3.63 -32.48 -20.18
CA ALA A 2 3.87 -33.46 -21.26
C ALA A 2 5.15 -34.32 -21.11
N ALA A 3 6.27 -33.73 -20.67
CA ALA A 3 7.53 -34.47 -20.55
C ALA A 3 7.62 -35.35 -19.29
N GLU A 4 6.84 -35.05 -18.25
CA GLU A 4 6.78 -35.83 -17.00
C GLU A 4 6.05 -37.17 -17.20
N MET A 5 4.99 -37.18 -18.00
CA MET A 5 4.28 -38.40 -18.38
C MET A 5 5.16 -39.37 -19.21
N VAL A 6 6.08 -38.84 -20.00
CA VAL A 6 7.02 -39.64 -20.80
C VAL A 6 8.11 -40.27 -19.90
N GLU A 7 8.57 -39.55 -18.89
CA GLU A 7 9.54 -40.05 -17.91
C GLU A 7 8.99 -41.25 -17.13
N GLU A 8 7.72 -41.16 -16.70
CA GLU A 8 7.03 -42.25 -15.97
C GLU A 8 6.76 -43.48 -16.86
N GLN A 9 6.37 -43.27 -18.12
CA GLN A 9 6.07 -44.37 -19.04
C GLN A 9 7.30 -45.19 -19.44
N TYR A 10 8.47 -44.56 -19.52
CA TYR A 10 9.70 -45.19 -20.03
C TYR A 10 10.81 -45.37 -18.98
N ASP A 11 10.53 -45.06 -17.71
CA ASP A 11 11.50 -45.09 -16.59
C ASP A 11 12.80 -44.34 -16.89
N LEU A 12 12.67 -43.14 -17.47
CA LEU A 12 13.77 -42.28 -17.86
C LEU A 12 13.82 -41.03 -16.97
N GLN A 13 15.02 -40.61 -16.57
CA GLN A 13 15.24 -39.34 -15.87
C GLN A 13 15.80 -38.29 -16.84
N LEU A 14 14.94 -37.41 -17.39
CA LEU A 14 15.36 -36.34 -18.29
C LEU A 14 15.87 -35.16 -17.46
N LYS A 15 17.21 -35.04 -17.37
CA LYS A 15 17.84 -33.86 -16.78
C LYS A 15 17.54 -32.63 -17.63
N ARG A 16 16.85 -31.65 -17.05
CA ARG A 16 16.62 -30.33 -17.65
C ARG A 16 17.52 -29.31 -16.96
N PRO A 17 18.78 -29.14 -17.39
CA PRO A 17 19.58 -28.04 -16.88
C PRO A 17 18.89 -26.74 -17.27
N PHE A 18 18.57 -25.90 -16.28
CA PHE A 18 18.10 -24.55 -16.53
C PHE A 18 19.28 -23.74 -17.07
N ILE A 19 19.24 -23.39 -18.35
CA ILE A 19 20.30 -22.60 -19.00
C ILE A 19 19.82 -21.15 -19.07
N TYR A 20 20.55 -20.26 -18.41
CA TYR A 20 20.34 -18.82 -18.59
C TYR A 20 20.81 -18.40 -19.99
N PRO A 21 20.04 -17.56 -20.71
CA PRO A 21 20.50 -17.02 -21.97
C PRO A 21 21.78 -16.20 -21.74
N ARG A 22 22.76 -16.32 -22.64
CA ARG A 22 23.98 -15.52 -22.60
C ARG A 22 23.61 -14.05 -22.81
N LEU A 23 23.55 -13.27 -21.73
CA LEU A 23 23.15 -11.85 -21.77
C LEU A 23 24.07 -11.00 -22.66
N HIS A 24 25.35 -11.38 -22.78
CA HIS A 24 26.33 -10.73 -23.66
C HIS A 24 25.98 -10.82 -25.16
N TYR A 25 25.13 -11.76 -25.58
CA TYR A 25 24.67 -11.87 -26.97
C TYR A 25 23.71 -10.74 -27.37
N LYS A 26 23.16 -10.01 -26.39
CA LYS A 26 22.25 -8.87 -26.61
C LYS A 26 22.98 -7.53 -26.80
N GLY A 27 24.32 -7.54 -26.88
CA GLY A 27 25.14 -6.34 -27.03
C GLY A 27 25.38 -5.62 -25.70
N ASN A 28 26.10 -4.49 -25.77
CA ASN A 28 26.38 -3.67 -24.59
C ASN A 28 25.11 -2.98 -24.10
N VAL A 29 24.81 -3.12 -22.82
CA VAL A 29 23.72 -2.38 -22.18
C VAL A 29 24.22 -0.97 -21.92
N GLU A 30 23.79 -0.02 -22.73
CA GLU A 30 24.10 1.40 -22.53
C GLU A 30 23.15 2.00 -21.49
N GLU A 31 23.70 2.78 -20.57
CA GLU A 31 22.91 3.58 -19.65
C GLU A 31 22.15 4.66 -20.42
N ARG A 32 20.83 4.69 -20.27
CA ARG A 32 19.98 5.71 -20.87
C ARG A 32 19.50 6.66 -19.78
N SER A 33 19.64 7.96 -20.01
CA SER A 33 19.01 8.95 -19.16
C SER A 33 17.49 8.86 -19.34
N VAL A 34 16.78 8.60 -18.26
CA VAL A 34 15.31 8.60 -18.24
C VAL A 34 14.86 9.93 -17.67
N VAL A 35 13.93 10.59 -18.35
CA VAL A 35 13.31 11.81 -17.84
C VAL A 35 12.40 11.43 -16.68
N ILE A 36 12.76 11.82 -15.47
CA ILE A 36 11.89 11.70 -14.30
C ILE A 36 10.93 12.90 -14.33
N PRO A 37 9.60 12.68 -14.41
CA PRO A 37 8.64 13.76 -14.36
C PRO A 37 8.80 14.54 -13.05
N LYS A 38 9.05 15.85 -13.14
CA LYS A 38 9.11 16.72 -11.96
C LYS A 38 7.74 16.70 -11.27
N ARG A 39 7.73 16.49 -9.94
CA ARG A 39 6.52 16.73 -9.13
C ARG A 39 6.12 18.19 -9.31
N LYS A 40 4.89 18.42 -9.78
CA LYS A 40 4.29 19.75 -9.75
C LYS A 40 3.81 19.99 -8.33
N ASP A 41 4.22 21.10 -7.72
CA ASP A 41 3.63 21.54 -6.47
C ASP A 41 2.15 21.85 -6.73
N LEU A 42 1.27 21.13 -6.04
CA LEU A 42 -0.16 21.29 -6.17
C LEU A 42 -0.56 22.63 -5.57
N LEU A 43 -0.77 23.64 -6.41
CA LEU A 43 -1.46 24.87 -6.02
C LEU A 43 -2.92 24.48 -5.75
N ILE A 44 -3.29 24.35 -4.48
CA ILE A 44 -4.68 24.13 -4.08
C ILE A 44 -5.41 25.44 -4.29
N THR A 45 -6.10 25.60 -5.42
CA THR A 45 -7.22 26.54 -5.51
C THR A 45 -8.48 25.78 -5.13
N GLU A 46 -9.16 26.25 -4.09
CA GLU A 46 -10.44 25.72 -3.64
C GLU A 46 -11.43 25.76 -4.82
N ILE A 47 -11.82 24.59 -5.33
CA ILE A 47 -12.88 24.47 -6.34
C ILE A 47 -14.21 24.35 -5.57
N PRO A 48 -15.13 25.33 -5.65
CA PRO A 48 -16.46 25.15 -5.07
C PRO A 48 -17.21 24.06 -5.85
N SER A 49 -17.53 22.97 -5.16
CA SER A 49 -18.28 21.83 -5.72
C SER A 49 -19.72 22.25 -6.03
N ARG A 50 -20.03 22.47 -7.31
CA ARG A 50 -21.40 22.32 -7.83
C ARG A 50 -21.52 20.98 -8.56
N PRO A 51 -22.54 20.15 -8.26
CA PRO A 51 -22.70 18.88 -8.94
C PRO A 51 -23.23 19.12 -10.36
N SER A 52 -22.39 18.88 -11.36
CA SER A 52 -22.80 18.78 -12.76
C SER A 52 -22.74 17.31 -13.16
N THR A 53 -23.91 16.69 -13.30
CA THR A 53 -24.09 15.39 -13.95
C THR A 53 -23.67 15.50 -15.41
N GLN A 54 -22.51 14.94 -15.76
CA GLN A 54 -22.19 14.57 -17.13
C GLN A 54 -21.67 13.13 -17.16
N LYS A 55 -22.48 12.28 -17.78
CA LYS A 55 -22.13 10.90 -18.13
C LYS A 55 -21.09 10.96 -19.25
N ILE A 56 -19.92 10.36 -19.04
CA ILE A 56 -19.02 9.98 -20.11
C ILE A 56 -18.69 8.51 -19.91
N TYR A 57 -19.15 7.71 -20.87
CA TYR A 57 -18.78 6.32 -21.04
C TYR A 57 -17.33 6.27 -21.50
N ASP A 58 -16.48 5.52 -20.81
CA ASP A 58 -15.38 4.83 -21.46
C ASP A 58 -15.09 3.51 -20.74
N LYS A 59 -15.21 2.44 -21.52
CA LYS A 59 -14.92 1.06 -21.15
C LYS A 59 -13.40 0.89 -21.08
N VAL A 60 -12.87 0.55 -19.91
CA VAL A 60 -11.68 -0.31 -19.81
C VAL A 60 -11.88 -1.22 -18.60
N ASP A 61 -12.28 -2.47 -18.88
CA ASP A 61 -12.20 -3.56 -17.92
C ASP A 61 -10.72 -3.87 -17.62
N PRO A 62 -10.37 -4.03 -16.33
CA PRO A 62 -9.54 -5.15 -15.95
C PRO A 62 -10.38 -6.10 -15.13
N LYS A 63 -10.81 -7.21 -15.76
CA LYS A 63 -11.24 -8.40 -15.04
C LYS A 63 -10.06 -8.90 -14.19
N SER A 64 -9.99 -8.48 -12.94
CA SER A 64 -9.31 -9.24 -11.89
C SER A 64 -10.37 -10.09 -11.21
N THR A 65 -10.49 -11.33 -11.68
CA THR A 65 -11.24 -12.38 -11.01
C THR A 65 -10.44 -12.83 -9.79
N VAL A 66 -10.70 -12.23 -8.63
CA VAL A 66 -10.34 -12.82 -7.33
C VAL A 66 -11.48 -12.55 -6.37
N ASN A 67 -12.42 -13.50 -6.28
CA ASN A 67 -13.35 -13.59 -5.16
C ASN A 67 -12.58 -14.09 -3.94
N THR A 68 -11.85 -13.19 -3.31
CA THR A 68 -11.53 -13.26 -1.88
C THR A 68 -12.13 -11.98 -1.31
N THR A 69 -12.72 -12.01 -0.13
CA THR A 69 -13.24 -10.82 0.56
C THR A 69 -12.13 -9.78 0.72
N ALA A 70 -11.95 -8.94 -0.30
CA ALA A 70 -10.82 -8.02 -0.37
C ALA A 70 -10.98 -7.00 0.75
N ALA A 71 -10.06 -7.03 1.70
CA ALA A 71 -10.03 -6.06 2.78
C ALA A 71 -9.98 -4.65 2.17
N LYS A 72 -10.92 -3.79 2.57
CA LYS A 72 -11.05 -2.45 2.02
C LYS A 72 -9.89 -1.59 2.48
N GLN A 73 -9.35 -0.74 1.60
CA GLN A 73 -8.39 0.27 2.06
C GLN A 73 -9.14 1.41 2.76
N PRO A 74 -8.84 1.71 4.04
CA PRO A 74 -9.45 2.84 4.75
C PRO A 74 -8.91 4.18 4.26
N GLU A 75 -9.71 5.23 4.38
CA GLU A 75 -9.26 6.60 4.13
C GLU A 75 -8.32 7.05 5.26
N TYR A 76 -7.27 7.80 4.92
CA TYR A 76 -6.29 8.27 5.88
C TYR A 76 -5.79 9.67 5.56
N ILE A 77 -5.39 10.38 6.61
CA ILE A 77 -4.82 11.73 6.54
C ILE A 77 -3.52 11.72 7.35
N ILE A 78 -2.45 12.24 6.74
CA ILE A 78 -1.16 12.47 7.39
C ILE A 78 -1.00 13.97 7.57
N ALA A 79 -0.83 14.40 8.81
CA ALA A 79 -0.60 15.78 9.18
C ALA A 79 0.67 15.92 10.02
N ASN A 80 1.37 17.04 9.84
CA ASN A 80 2.48 17.40 10.70
C ASN A 80 1.97 18.40 11.75
N ASP A 81 2.35 18.18 13.00
CA ASP A 81 2.02 19.08 14.10
C ASP A 81 3.31 19.45 14.83
N ARG A 82 3.39 20.68 15.34
CA ARG A 82 4.56 21.17 16.07
C ARG A 82 4.14 21.64 17.44
N LYS A 83 4.63 20.97 18.47
CA LYS A 83 4.30 21.28 19.86
C LYS A 83 5.57 21.23 20.72
N ASP A 84 5.76 22.22 21.58
CA ASP A 84 6.88 22.27 22.53
C ASP A 84 8.26 22.09 21.84
N ASN A 85 8.46 22.75 20.69
CA ASN A 85 9.65 22.64 19.83
C ASN A 85 9.95 21.24 19.26
N LYS A 86 8.99 20.32 19.31
CA LYS A 86 9.10 18.99 18.70
C LYS A 86 8.12 18.87 17.54
N ASP A 87 8.58 18.22 16.47
CA ASP A 87 7.78 17.88 15.31
C ASP A 87 7.15 16.50 15.51
N TYR A 88 5.83 16.43 15.38
CA TYR A 88 5.03 15.23 15.51
C TYR A 88 4.38 14.91 14.16
N LEU A 89 4.36 13.62 13.84
CA LEU A 89 3.52 13.07 12.79
C LEU A 89 2.20 12.62 13.40
N ILE A 90 1.08 13.11 12.84
CA ILE A 90 -0.27 12.69 13.22
C ILE A 90 -0.89 11.97 12.03
N ILE A 91 -1.23 10.69 12.22
CA ILE A 91 -1.90 9.87 11.22
C ILE A 91 -3.30 9.56 11.70
N SER A 92 -4.29 9.96 10.92
CA SER A 92 -5.71 9.71 11.17
C SER A 92 -6.22 8.71 10.15
N ILE A 93 -6.70 7.54 10.61
CA ILE A 93 -7.24 6.48 9.74
C ILE A 93 -8.71 6.30 10.05
N GLU A 94 -9.57 6.50 9.06
CA GLU A 94 -11.02 6.38 9.19
C GLU A 94 -11.50 4.97 8.94
N THR A 95 -12.21 4.41 9.91
CA THR A 95 -12.73 3.04 9.88
C THR A 95 -14.21 3.02 10.26
N PRO A 96 -15.11 3.61 9.45
CA PRO A 96 -16.51 3.82 9.82
C PRO A 96 -17.28 2.51 10.07
N SER A 97 -16.90 1.43 9.41
CA SER A 97 -17.55 0.11 9.54
C SER A 97 -16.92 -0.77 10.62
N MET A 98 -16.14 -0.19 11.54
CA MET A 98 -15.43 -0.91 12.59
C MET A 98 -16.28 -1.07 13.86
N ASP A 99 -16.59 -2.32 14.18
CA ASP A 99 -17.30 -2.70 15.42
C ASP A 99 -16.33 -3.14 16.51
N SER A 100 -16.79 -3.12 17.77
CA SER A 100 -15.98 -3.45 18.94
C SER A 100 -15.33 -4.85 18.89
N LYS A 101 -15.97 -5.81 18.19
CA LYS A 101 -15.43 -7.16 18.00
C LYS A 101 -14.19 -7.17 17.09
N PHE A 102 -14.23 -6.42 15.99
CA PHE A 102 -13.14 -6.34 15.03
C PHE A 102 -11.96 -5.50 15.56
N LEU A 103 -12.23 -4.53 16.45
CA LEU A 103 -11.16 -3.76 17.12
C LEU A 103 -10.19 -4.65 17.88
N GLN A 104 -10.68 -5.70 18.56
CA GLN A 104 -9.83 -6.62 19.32
C GLN A 104 -8.91 -7.46 18.43
N GLN A 105 -9.29 -7.63 17.17
CA GLN A 105 -8.54 -8.40 16.17
C GLN A 105 -7.71 -7.50 15.24
N THR A 106 -7.83 -6.17 15.40
CA THR A 106 -7.13 -5.21 14.56
C THR A 106 -5.73 -4.98 15.12
N ILE A 107 -4.74 -5.13 14.25
CA ILE A 107 -3.32 -4.91 14.55
C ILE A 107 -2.90 -3.61 13.89
N ILE A 108 -2.14 -2.80 14.62
CA ILE A 108 -1.53 -1.57 14.13
C ILE A 108 -0.05 -1.62 14.48
N ASP A 109 0.78 -1.68 13.45
CA ASP A 109 2.22 -1.69 13.56
C ASP A 109 2.81 -0.41 12.98
N ILE A 110 3.78 0.14 13.68
CA ILE A 110 4.50 1.36 13.31
C ILE A 110 5.97 0.99 13.15
N GLU A 111 6.46 1.12 11.92
CA GLU A 111 7.87 1.02 11.57
C GLU A 111 8.45 2.44 11.38
N PRO A 112 9.79 2.61 11.30
CA PRO A 112 10.37 3.94 11.19
C PRO A 112 9.88 4.73 9.98
N LEU A 113 9.58 4.05 8.86
CA LEU A 113 9.18 4.68 7.60
C LEU A 113 7.85 4.15 7.05
N ARG A 114 7.08 3.41 7.85
CA ARG A 114 5.88 2.74 7.36
C ARG A 114 4.87 2.53 8.49
N LEU A 115 3.59 2.60 8.16
CA LEU A 115 2.49 2.23 9.05
C LEU A 115 1.68 1.12 8.41
N ILE A 116 1.37 0.10 9.19
CA ILE A 116 0.59 -1.05 8.78
C ILE A 116 -0.61 -1.15 9.70
N LEU A 117 -1.81 -1.23 9.12
CA LEU A 117 -3.04 -1.57 9.83
C LEU A 117 -3.65 -2.79 9.16
N HIS A 118 -3.90 -3.82 9.96
CA HIS A 118 -4.54 -5.04 9.50
C HIS A 118 -5.73 -5.38 10.38
N SER A 119 -6.91 -5.42 9.78
CA SER A 119 -8.16 -5.84 10.40
C SER A 119 -8.76 -6.97 9.57
N PRO A 120 -8.86 -8.19 10.13
CA PRO A 120 -9.35 -9.35 9.40
C PRO A 120 -10.68 -9.08 8.67
N ASP A 121 -10.74 -9.42 7.39
CA ASP A 121 -11.92 -9.32 6.50
C ASP A 121 -12.57 -7.93 6.38
N LYS A 122 -11.90 -6.88 6.87
CA LYS A 122 -12.47 -5.52 6.91
C LYS A 122 -11.55 -4.50 6.27
N TYR A 123 -10.36 -4.31 6.83
CA TYR A 123 -9.47 -3.23 6.44
C TYR A 123 -8.02 -3.69 6.36
N SER A 124 -7.34 -3.27 5.32
CA SER A 124 -5.89 -3.41 5.19
C SER A 124 -5.33 -2.09 4.72
N LEU A 125 -4.37 -1.55 5.46
CA LEU A 125 -3.66 -0.34 5.11
C LEU A 125 -2.17 -0.58 5.28
N ASP A 126 -1.44 -0.19 4.26
CA ASP A 126 0.01 -0.23 4.24
C ASP A 126 0.47 1.07 3.56
N ILE A 127 1.05 1.97 4.34
CA ILE A 127 1.43 3.29 3.88
C ILE A 127 2.88 3.64 4.26
N PRO A 128 3.66 4.18 3.31
CA PRO A 128 4.97 4.76 3.63
C PRO A 128 4.79 6.11 4.34
N LEU A 129 5.66 6.38 5.30
CA LEU A 129 5.73 7.64 6.04
C LEU A 129 6.69 8.62 5.35
N PRO A 130 6.43 9.94 5.44
CA PRO A 130 7.25 10.95 4.78
C PRO A 130 8.66 11.13 5.39
N PHE A 131 8.86 10.69 6.64
CA PHE A 131 10.14 10.77 7.36
C PHE A 131 10.22 9.69 8.45
N GLN A 132 11.42 9.49 8.99
CA GLN A 132 11.65 8.56 10.07
C GLN A 132 10.97 9.01 11.37
N VAL A 133 10.18 8.10 11.97
CA VAL A 133 9.52 8.33 13.24
C VAL A 133 10.13 7.51 14.36
N ASP A 134 10.15 8.08 15.56
CA ASP A 134 10.57 7.40 16.77
C ASP A 134 9.43 6.51 17.30
N ILE A 135 9.60 5.21 17.08
CA ILE A 135 8.65 4.15 17.48
C ILE A 135 8.47 4.13 19.00
N THR A 136 9.51 4.46 19.78
CA THR A 136 9.47 4.34 21.25
C THR A 136 8.51 5.34 21.89
N THR A 137 8.32 6.48 21.23
CA THR A 137 7.41 7.55 21.66
C THR A 137 6.05 7.51 20.97
N ALA A 138 5.86 6.59 20.03
CA ALA A 138 4.64 6.52 19.24
C ALA A 138 3.45 6.08 20.11
N THR A 139 2.32 6.75 19.91
CA THR A 139 1.07 6.44 20.61
C THR A 139 -0.05 6.26 19.59
N ALA A 140 -0.85 5.22 19.75
CA ALA A 140 -2.04 4.99 18.95
C ALA A 140 -3.29 4.98 19.84
N LYS A 141 -4.34 5.67 19.42
CA LYS A 141 -5.62 5.73 20.13
C LYS A 141 -6.78 5.54 19.17
N PHE A 142 -7.76 4.73 19.56
CA PHE A 142 -9.01 4.61 18.83
C PHE A 142 -10.06 5.56 19.41
N VAL A 143 -10.63 6.42 18.57
CA VAL A 143 -11.68 7.38 18.93
C VAL A 143 -13.03 6.81 18.53
N ASN A 144 -13.69 6.11 19.45
CA ASN A 144 -15.00 5.46 19.27
C ASN A 144 -16.07 6.32 18.56
N PRO A 145 -16.36 7.57 18.98
CA PRO A 145 -17.45 8.34 18.37
C PRO A 145 -17.17 8.72 16.90
N LYS A 146 -15.89 8.81 16.51
CA LYS A 146 -15.47 9.12 15.14
C LYS A 146 -15.05 7.89 14.35
N LYS A 147 -15.04 6.71 14.99
CA LYS A 147 -14.58 5.43 14.44
C LYS A 147 -13.24 5.56 13.69
N ARG A 148 -12.27 6.22 14.35
CA ARG A 148 -11.00 6.62 13.75
C ARG A 148 -9.82 6.24 14.64
N PHE A 149 -8.76 5.70 14.05
CA PHE A 149 -7.46 5.56 14.71
C PHE A 149 -6.65 6.85 14.56
N VAL A 150 -6.11 7.33 15.66
CA VAL A 150 -5.22 8.49 15.70
C VAL A 150 -3.88 8.02 16.25
N ILE A 151 -2.86 8.07 15.38
CA ILE A 151 -1.49 7.76 15.72
C ILE A 151 -0.72 9.07 15.82
N ARG A 152 0.09 9.21 16.87
CA ARG A 152 1.00 10.33 17.07
C ARG A 152 2.40 9.79 17.36
N ALA A 153 3.38 10.18 16.56
CA ALA A 153 4.78 9.79 16.74
C ALA A 153 5.72 10.99 16.57
N ASN A 154 6.86 10.99 17.24
CA ASN A 154 7.85 12.04 17.09
C ASN A 154 8.67 11.79 15.82
N ARG A 155 9.10 12.88 15.18
CA ARG A 155 10.15 12.80 14.17
C ARG A 155 11.49 12.48 14.83
N THR A 156 12.25 11.57 14.23
CA THR A 156 13.65 11.28 14.61
C THR A 156 14.61 12.30 14.03
#